data_AF-A0A3E0CRU8-F1
#
_entry.id   AF-A0A3E0CRU8-F1
#
_cell.length_a   1.000
_cell.length_b   1.000
_cell.length_c   1.000
_cell.angle_alpha   90.00
_cell.angle_beta   90.00
_cell.angle_gamma   90.00
#
_symmetry.space_group_name_H-M   'P 1'
#
loop_
_entity.id
_entity.type
_entity.pdbx_description
1 polymer ?
#
loop_
_entity_poly.entity_id
_entity_poly.type
_entity_poly.pdbx_seq_one_letter_code
_entity_poly.pdbx_strand_id
1 'polypeptide(L)'
;MSMANQPLYELALLGNVPTAIRDAVADALNTGVEELGLALGKTVSLFIGSPCDFRPAGERCAAALCFQTDTDSEECLRRLVNHNIPIVPVASTSSAFTKEFPRVLAPLNGLTVDQSDAAALARALLECASLLPRQRRVFLSYRRTESTEAALQLYAALSARLYDVFLDTHGIYPGQHFQEVLWQRLYDSDVLLFLDTPGYFESRWTSAEFGKAQWRGIPVLRAAWPGVAMDVRAQLAVTHSLDASDFVGATGQLTKTAEQSICESVESLRTRSVTARYQQLVSTLAASVQRGGGRVEGASLRRSLIVSTPSGQKVAVYPTLGVPTTYTLHDATLDGHTPPVAVLYEEGESEEREWHAHMKWISQYLNKTVRLVDSYRSGSVFQDW
;
A
#
# COMPACT_ATOMS: atom_id res chain seq x y z
N MET A 1 -8.82 34.19 -6.23
CA MET A 1 -8.52 33.29 -7.36
C MET A 1 -8.73 31.87 -6.88
N SER A 2 -9.59 31.11 -7.56
CA SER A 2 -10.00 29.76 -7.15
C SER A 2 -8.82 28.79 -7.16
N MET A 3 -8.54 28.14 -6.03
CA MET A 3 -7.55 27.04 -5.92
C MET A 3 -8.01 25.75 -6.64
N ALA A 4 -9.16 25.75 -7.31
CA ALA A 4 -9.83 24.53 -7.77
C ALA A 4 -9.28 23.90 -9.07
N ASN A 5 -8.15 24.35 -9.62
CA ASN A 5 -7.68 23.88 -10.93
C ASN A 5 -6.19 23.54 -11.02
N GLN A 6 -5.53 23.30 -9.88
CA GLN A 6 -4.14 22.87 -9.85
C GLN A 6 -4.01 21.44 -9.30
N PRO A 7 -3.12 20.61 -9.88
CA PRO A 7 -2.96 19.22 -9.47
C PRO A 7 -2.44 19.14 -8.03
N LEU A 8 -2.94 18.17 -7.26
CA LEU A 8 -2.50 17.88 -5.89
C LEU A 8 -1.25 16.98 -5.86
N TYR A 9 -1.07 16.18 -6.91
CA TYR A 9 0.04 15.25 -7.09
C TYR A 9 0.78 15.56 -8.39
N GLU A 10 2.11 15.54 -8.33
CA GLU A 10 2.99 15.86 -9.47
C GLU A 10 3.93 14.69 -9.74
N LEU A 11 3.55 13.85 -10.70
CA LEU A 11 4.34 12.70 -11.11
C LEU A 11 5.29 13.09 -12.24
N ALA A 12 6.44 12.43 -12.33
CA ALA A 12 7.39 12.67 -13.41
C ALA A 12 8.03 11.39 -13.97
N LEU A 13 8.23 11.37 -15.29
CA LEU A 13 9.15 10.48 -15.99
C LEU A 13 10.33 11.32 -16.48
N LEU A 14 11.46 11.21 -15.80
CA LEU A 14 12.64 12.03 -16.02
C LEU A 14 13.69 11.29 -16.87
N GLY A 15 14.47 12.06 -17.61
CA GLY A 15 15.60 11.55 -18.38
C GLY A 15 15.21 11.01 -19.75
N ASN A 16 16.06 10.13 -20.29
CA ASN A 16 15.84 9.53 -21.60
C ASN A 16 14.91 8.31 -21.48
N VAL A 17 13.60 8.56 -21.62
CA VAL A 17 12.55 7.53 -21.54
C VAL A 17 12.24 6.99 -22.93
N PRO A 18 12.45 5.69 -23.22
CA PRO A 18 12.06 5.11 -24.49
C PRO A 18 10.55 5.27 -24.75
N THR A 19 10.16 5.69 -25.96
CA THR A 19 8.77 6.02 -26.32
C THR A 19 7.77 4.92 -25.96
N ALA A 20 8.11 3.65 -26.27
CA ALA A 20 7.24 2.51 -25.97
C ALA A 20 7.00 2.33 -24.47
N ILE A 21 8.04 2.53 -23.64
CA ILE A 21 7.94 2.44 -22.18
C ILE A 21 7.17 3.64 -21.64
N ARG A 22 7.47 4.84 -22.15
CA ARG A 22 6.78 6.09 -21.79
C ARG A 22 5.27 5.94 -21.94
N ASP A 23 4.82 5.49 -23.12
CA ASP A 23 3.40 5.39 -23.43
C ASP A 23 2.74 4.30 -22.60
N ALA A 24 3.37 3.12 -22.46
CA ALA A 24 2.85 2.04 -21.64
C ALA A 24 2.76 2.40 -20.13
N VAL A 25 3.75 3.13 -19.60
CA VAL A 25 3.73 3.61 -18.20
C VAL A 25 2.67 4.69 -18.02
N ALA A 26 2.49 5.60 -18.98
CA ALA A 26 1.45 6.61 -18.93
C ALA A 26 0.04 5.98 -18.92
N ASP A 27 -0.19 4.96 -19.75
CA ASP A 27 -1.45 4.21 -19.77
C ASP A 27 -1.69 3.50 -18.44
N ALA A 28 -0.68 2.79 -17.92
CA ALA A 28 -0.77 2.11 -16.63
C ALA A 28 -0.99 3.08 -15.45
N LEU A 29 -0.38 4.28 -15.50
CA LEU A 29 -0.63 5.35 -14.53
C LEU A 29 -2.06 5.84 -14.62
N ASN A 30 -2.61 6.03 -15.83
CA ASN A 30 -3.99 6.48 -15.99
C ASN A 30 -4.95 5.47 -15.37
N THR A 31 -4.79 4.17 -15.66
CA THR A 31 -5.60 3.11 -15.04
C THR A 31 -5.49 3.13 -13.52
N GLY A 32 -4.28 3.16 -12.96
CA GLY A 32 -4.09 3.17 -11.50
C GLY A 32 -4.65 4.43 -10.82
N VAL A 33 -4.58 5.59 -11.47
CA VAL A 33 -5.15 6.85 -10.97
C VAL A 33 -6.68 6.82 -11.00
N GLU A 34 -7.29 6.27 -12.06
CA GLU A 34 -8.74 6.09 -12.16
C GLU A 34 -9.28 5.12 -11.10
N GLU A 35 -8.56 4.01 -10.83
CA GLU A 35 -8.89 3.06 -9.76
C GLU A 35 -8.84 3.68 -8.36
N LEU A 36 -8.11 4.79 -8.19
CA LEU A 36 -8.06 5.57 -6.96
C LEU A 36 -9.16 6.65 -6.88
N GLY A 37 -10.02 6.77 -7.90
CA GLY A 37 -11.03 7.82 -8.02
C GLY A 37 -10.43 9.21 -8.30
N LEU A 38 -9.21 9.25 -8.85
CA LEU A 38 -8.50 10.47 -9.24
C LEU A 38 -8.49 10.58 -10.77
N ALA A 39 -8.01 11.71 -11.30
CA ALA A 39 -7.96 11.95 -12.73
C ALA A 39 -6.61 12.54 -13.15
N LEU A 40 -5.93 11.86 -14.06
CA LEU A 40 -4.70 12.34 -14.69
C LEU A 40 -5.02 13.59 -15.53
N GLY A 41 -4.15 14.60 -15.45
CA GLY A 41 -4.37 15.92 -16.03
C GLY A 41 -5.29 16.85 -15.24
N LYS A 42 -5.88 16.38 -14.13
CA LYS A 42 -6.69 17.20 -13.21
C LYS A 42 -6.11 17.19 -11.81
N THR A 43 -6.36 16.12 -11.05
CA THR A 43 -5.88 15.99 -9.66
C THR A 43 -4.45 15.47 -9.59
N VAL A 44 -3.98 14.80 -10.64
CA VAL A 44 -2.62 14.29 -10.81
C VAL A 44 -2.04 14.85 -12.11
N SER A 45 -0.85 15.46 -12.07
CA SER A 45 -0.11 15.83 -13.29
C SER A 45 0.99 14.82 -13.59
N LEU A 46 1.34 14.69 -14.87
CA LEU A 46 2.46 13.90 -15.34
C LEU A 46 3.40 14.77 -16.18
N PHE A 47 4.60 15.00 -15.65
CA PHE A 47 5.69 15.68 -16.36
C PHE A 47 6.58 14.64 -17.05
N ILE A 48 7.02 14.90 -18.28
CA ILE A 48 7.96 14.04 -19.00
C ILE A 48 9.05 14.92 -19.59
N GLY A 49 10.30 14.69 -19.22
CA GLY A 49 11.41 15.49 -19.74
C GLY A 49 12.66 15.50 -18.85
N SER A 50 13.44 16.58 -18.95
CA SER A 50 14.68 16.71 -18.20
C SER A 50 14.43 16.87 -16.69
N PRO A 51 15.27 16.27 -15.82
CA PRO A 51 15.28 16.59 -14.38
C PRO A 51 15.40 18.08 -14.09
N CYS A 52 16.05 18.83 -14.98
CA CYS A 52 16.25 20.26 -14.84
C CYS A 52 15.01 21.10 -15.12
N ASP A 53 13.97 20.56 -15.73
CA ASP A 53 12.72 21.28 -16.00
C ASP A 53 11.62 20.91 -15.01
N PHE A 54 11.77 19.79 -14.29
CA PHE A 54 10.82 19.38 -13.26
C PHE A 54 10.93 20.28 -12.02
N ARG A 55 9.92 21.12 -11.80
CA ARG A 55 9.81 22.08 -10.69
C ARG A 55 8.49 21.87 -9.95
N PRO A 56 8.34 20.78 -9.19
CA PRO A 56 7.13 20.58 -8.40
C PRO A 56 6.99 21.68 -7.35
N ALA A 57 5.76 22.03 -7.03
CA ALA A 57 5.46 22.99 -5.98
C ALA A 57 5.76 22.32 -4.62
N GLY A 58 6.50 23.00 -3.73
CA GLY A 58 6.93 22.45 -2.44
C GLY A 58 5.78 22.06 -1.48
N GLU A 59 4.55 22.47 -1.78
CA GLU A 59 3.33 22.12 -1.04
C GLU A 59 2.56 20.95 -1.67
N ARG A 60 3.15 20.22 -2.64
CA ARG A 60 2.50 19.10 -3.34
C ARG A 60 3.28 17.80 -3.19
N CYS A 61 2.57 16.68 -3.32
CA CYS A 61 3.20 15.38 -3.38
C CYS A 61 3.78 15.14 -4.76
N ALA A 62 5.09 15.23 -4.85
CA ALA A 62 5.82 14.94 -6.07
C ALA A 62 6.62 13.64 -5.95
N ALA A 63 6.72 12.90 -7.05
CA ALA A 63 7.60 11.75 -7.17
C ALA A 63 8.03 11.57 -8.63
N ALA A 64 9.17 10.93 -8.84
CA ALA A 64 9.70 10.72 -10.18
C ALA A 64 10.25 9.30 -10.39
N LEU A 65 10.01 8.76 -11.58
CA LEU A 65 10.88 7.73 -12.17
C LEU A 65 11.97 8.45 -12.95
N CYS A 66 13.23 8.11 -12.70
CA CYS A 66 14.36 8.67 -13.41
C CYS A 66 14.99 7.59 -14.27
N PHE A 67 14.88 7.72 -15.59
CA PHE A 67 15.56 6.87 -16.56
C PHE A 67 16.96 7.40 -16.83
N GLN A 68 17.71 6.77 -17.73
CA GLN A 68 19.08 7.19 -18.08
C GLN A 68 19.19 8.72 -18.23
N THR A 69 20.12 9.33 -17.48
CA THR A 69 20.44 10.76 -17.59
C THR A 69 21.93 10.98 -17.79
N ASP A 70 22.29 12.16 -18.26
CA ASP A 70 23.68 12.62 -18.30
C ASP A 70 24.15 13.13 -16.93
N THR A 71 25.46 13.40 -16.83
CA THR A 71 26.08 14.04 -15.67
C THR A 71 25.62 15.46 -15.46
N ASP A 72 25.17 16.14 -16.51
CA ASP A 72 24.73 17.54 -16.46
C ASP A 72 23.44 17.70 -15.64
N SER A 73 22.70 16.61 -15.44
CA SER A 73 21.53 16.52 -14.58
C SER A 73 21.84 16.43 -13.08
N GLU A 74 23.11 16.32 -12.66
CA GLU A 74 23.47 16.05 -11.25
C GLU A 74 22.95 17.11 -10.28
N GLU A 75 23.13 18.39 -10.59
CA GLU A 75 22.68 19.48 -9.71
C GLU A 75 21.15 19.55 -9.64
N CYS A 76 20.47 19.31 -10.77
CA CYS A 76 19.02 19.28 -10.83
C CYS A 76 18.43 18.13 -10.00
N LEU A 77 19.03 16.94 -10.07
CA LEU A 77 18.64 15.78 -9.25
C LEU A 77 18.96 16.01 -7.77
N ARG A 78 20.12 16.59 -7.45
CA ARG A 78 20.50 16.97 -6.09
C ARG A 78 19.50 17.94 -5.47
N ARG A 79 19.04 18.93 -6.23
CA ARG A 79 17.96 19.82 -5.80
C ARG A 79 16.69 19.03 -5.47
N LEU A 80 16.25 18.12 -6.34
CA LEU A 80 15.03 17.33 -6.09
C LEU A 80 15.16 16.46 -4.82
N VAL A 81 16.29 15.76 -4.65
CA VAL A 81 16.58 14.96 -3.45
C VAL A 81 16.61 15.81 -2.19
N ASN A 82 17.23 16.99 -2.23
CA ASN A 82 17.28 17.92 -1.10
C ASN A 82 15.90 18.48 -0.71
N HIS A 83 14.93 18.46 -1.63
CA HIS A 83 13.52 18.81 -1.36
C HIS A 83 12.68 17.59 -0.94
N ASN A 84 13.33 16.45 -0.61
CA ASN A 84 12.69 15.20 -0.23
C ASN A 84 11.70 14.66 -1.26
N ILE A 85 11.92 14.96 -2.54
CA ILE A 85 11.11 14.41 -3.64
C ILE A 85 11.62 12.98 -3.90
N PRO A 86 10.79 11.93 -3.72
CA PRO A 86 11.20 10.56 -3.97
C PRO A 86 11.52 10.36 -5.46
N ILE A 87 12.68 9.77 -5.73
CA ILE A 87 13.13 9.42 -7.07
C ILE A 87 13.46 7.93 -7.09
N VAL A 88 12.93 7.21 -8.09
CA VAL A 88 13.28 5.81 -8.35
C VAL A 88 14.11 5.77 -9.64
N PRO A 89 15.40 5.42 -9.57
CA PRO A 89 16.20 5.17 -10.77
C PRO A 89 15.66 3.95 -11.52
N VAL A 90 15.52 4.05 -12.84
CA VAL A 90 15.03 2.98 -13.73
C VAL A 90 16.08 2.69 -14.79
N ALA A 91 16.95 1.73 -14.51
CA ALA A 91 18.04 1.36 -15.42
C ALA A 91 17.54 0.49 -16.59
N SER A 92 18.32 0.43 -17.67
CA SER A 92 18.07 -0.55 -18.73
C SER A 92 18.20 -2.00 -18.22
N THR A 93 19.22 -2.26 -17.39
CA THR A 93 19.51 -3.57 -16.79
C THR A 93 20.16 -3.39 -15.41
N SER A 94 20.20 -4.45 -14.60
CA SER A 94 20.80 -4.39 -13.25
C SER A 94 22.30 -4.03 -13.26
N SER A 95 23.01 -4.29 -14.36
CA SER A 95 24.43 -3.95 -14.49
C SER A 95 24.69 -2.49 -14.90
N ALA A 96 23.64 -1.77 -15.30
CA ALA A 96 23.76 -0.44 -15.91
C ALA A 96 23.63 0.72 -14.92
N PHE A 97 23.18 0.48 -13.67
CA PHE A 97 22.95 1.53 -12.68
C PHE A 97 24.13 2.48 -12.48
N THR A 98 25.35 1.96 -12.34
CA THR A 98 26.54 2.80 -12.10
C THR A 98 26.93 3.65 -13.31
N LYS A 99 26.45 3.31 -14.51
CA LYS A 99 26.80 3.99 -15.77
C LYS A 99 25.72 4.96 -16.25
N GLU A 100 24.46 4.65 -15.98
CA GLU A 100 23.30 5.40 -16.49
C GLU A 100 22.85 6.54 -15.58
N PHE A 101 23.38 6.62 -14.35
CA PHE A 101 22.94 7.59 -13.35
C PHE A 101 24.09 8.38 -12.72
N PRO A 102 23.88 9.67 -12.42
CA PRO A 102 24.80 10.48 -11.62
C PRO A 102 24.96 9.96 -10.19
N ARG A 103 26.05 10.36 -9.55
CA ARG A 103 26.43 9.87 -8.19
C ARG A 103 25.39 10.16 -7.13
N VAL A 104 24.59 11.21 -7.29
CA VAL A 104 23.52 11.57 -6.34
C VAL A 104 22.44 10.50 -6.20
N LEU A 105 22.20 9.70 -7.25
CA LEU A 105 21.23 8.60 -7.22
C LEU A 105 21.87 7.25 -6.87
N ALA A 106 23.21 7.16 -6.80
CA ALA A 106 23.92 5.92 -6.50
C ALA A 106 23.52 5.24 -5.17
N PRO A 107 23.13 5.95 -4.11
CA PRO A 107 22.65 5.32 -2.86
C PRO A 107 21.24 4.74 -2.95
N LEU A 108 20.49 5.00 -4.03
CA LEU A 108 19.09 4.62 -4.15
C LEU A 108 18.95 3.25 -4.82
N ASN A 109 18.07 2.41 -4.27
CA ASN A 109 17.59 1.23 -4.97
C ASN A 109 16.71 1.66 -6.15
N GLY A 110 16.88 0.99 -7.28
CA GLY A 110 16.12 1.27 -8.49
C GLY A 110 15.45 0.04 -9.06
N LEU A 111 14.71 0.27 -10.15
CA LEU A 111 14.06 -0.75 -10.96
C LEU A 111 14.80 -0.90 -12.29
N THR A 112 14.49 -1.96 -13.02
CA THR A 112 15.05 -2.17 -14.36
C THR A 112 13.96 -2.45 -15.38
N VAL A 113 14.16 -1.95 -16.60
CA VAL A 113 13.24 -2.12 -17.73
C VAL A 113 13.07 -3.59 -18.11
N ASP A 114 14.14 -4.38 -18.02
CA ASP A 114 14.12 -5.80 -18.40
C ASP A 114 13.39 -6.72 -17.39
N GLN A 115 13.19 -6.26 -16.16
CA GLN A 115 12.57 -7.05 -15.09
C GLN A 115 11.26 -6.45 -14.58
N SER A 116 10.91 -5.24 -15.01
CA SER A 116 9.69 -4.53 -14.59
C SER A 116 8.82 -4.21 -15.79
N ASP A 117 7.57 -4.65 -15.75
CA ASP A 117 6.57 -4.19 -16.71
C ASP A 117 6.15 -2.73 -16.41
N ALA A 118 5.41 -2.14 -17.36
CA ALA A 118 4.92 -0.77 -17.21
C ALA A 118 4.02 -0.58 -15.97
N ALA A 119 3.26 -1.61 -15.60
CA ALA A 119 2.41 -1.60 -14.42
C ALA A 119 3.24 -1.55 -13.11
N ALA A 120 4.35 -2.27 -13.03
CA ALA A 120 5.28 -2.22 -11.90
C ALA A 120 5.92 -0.84 -11.75
N LEU A 121 6.36 -0.24 -12.86
CA LEU A 121 6.92 1.11 -12.87
C LEU A 121 5.87 2.15 -12.43
N ALA A 122 4.66 2.10 -12.99
CA ALA A 122 3.55 2.98 -12.61
C ALA A 122 3.22 2.86 -11.11
N ARG A 123 3.11 1.63 -10.58
CA ARG A 123 2.85 1.40 -9.16
C ARG A 123 3.94 1.95 -8.25
N ALA A 124 5.21 1.73 -8.58
CA ALA A 124 6.32 2.29 -7.82
C ALA A 124 6.23 3.82 -7.74
N LEU A 125 5.85 4.47 -8.86
CA LEU A 125 5.64 5.91 -8.89
C LEU A 125 4.45 6.36 -8.01
N LEU A 126 3.33 5.65 -8.06
CA LEU A 126 2.15 5.92 -7.22
C LEU A 126 2.46 5.71 -5.72
N GLU A 127 3.22 4.68 -5.36
CA GLU A 127 3.68 4.43 -3.99
C GLU A 127 4.65 5.52 -3.49
N CYS A 128 5.56 5.96 -4.37
CA CYS A 128 6.45 7.08 -4.07
C CYS A 128 5.68 8.38 -3.85
N ALA A 129 4.63 8.63 -4.63
CA ALA A 129 3.74 9.78 -4.48
C ALA A 129 2.76 9.67 -3.29
N SER A 130 2.84 8.60 -2.49
CA SER A 130 1.90 8.31 -1.38
C SER A 130 0.45 8.14 -1.83
N LEU A 131 0.24 7.82 -3.12
CA LEU A 131 -1.06 7.49 -3.68
C LEU A 131 -1.45 6.03 -3.37
N LEU A 132 -0.46 5.15 -3.25
CA LEU A 132 -0.63 3.77 -2.77
C LEU A 132 0.21 3.54 -1.50
N PRO A 133 -0.26 2.74 -0.53
CA PRO A 133 0.57 2.30 0.59
C PRO A 133 1.80 1.56 0.06
N ARG A 134 2.98 1.92 0.56
CA ARG A 134 4.24 1.20 0.25
C ARG A 134 4.30 -0.18 0.88
N GLN A 135 3.62 -0.33 2.01
CA GLN A 135 3.54 -1.59 2.70
C GLN A 135 2.65 -2.54 1.91
N ARG A 136 3.21 -3.70 1.59
CA ARG A 136 2.53 -4.77 0.85
C ARG A 136 2.58 -6.00 1.73
N ARG A 137 1.45 -6.43 2.28
CA ARG A 137 1.41 -7.59 3.18
C ARG A 137 0.40 -8.62 2.70
N VAL A 138 0.86 -9.87 2.60
CA VAL A 138 0.01 -11.00 2.24
C VAL A 138 0.05 -12.02 3.36
N PHE A 139 -1.13 -12.37 3.86
CA PHE A 139 -1.31 -13.55 4.67
C PHE A 139 -1.53 -14.74 3.73
N LEU A 140 -0.56 -15.65 3.65
CA LEU A 140 -0.61 -16.84 2.81
C LEU A 140 -0.96 -18.07 3.67
N SER A 141 -2.22 -18.50 3.55
CA SER A 141 -2.78 -19.65 4.26
C SER A 141 -2.80 -20.89 3.39
N TYR A 142 -2.31 -22.01 3.92
CA TYR A 142 -2.20 -23.26 3.17
C TYR A 142 -2.19 -24.49 4.08
N ARG A 143 -2.49 -25.66 3.52
CA ARG A 143 -2.39 -26.95 4.23
C ARG A 143 -1.05 -27.60 3.91
N ARG A 144 -0.20 -27.76 4.92
CA ARG A 144 1.18 -28.28 4.76
C ARG A 144 1.26 -29.62 4.02
N THR A 145 0.31 -30.52 4.28
CA THR A 145 0.28 -31.86 3.68
C THR A 145 -0.18 -31.87 2.23
N GLU A 146 -0.69 -30.76 1.70
CA GLU A 146 -1.32 -30.71 0.37
C GLU A 146 -0.70 -29.67 -0.57
N SER A 147 -0.21 -28.53 -0.05
CA SER A 147 0.18 -27.38 -0.89
C SER A 147 1.46 -26.66 -0.47
N THR A 148 2.37 -27.33 0.24
CA THR A 148 3.65 -26.70 0.68
C THR A 148 4.49 -26.19 -0.48
N GLU A 149 4.65 -26.96 -1.55
CA GLU A 149 5.48 -26.57 -2.70
C GLU A 149 4.96 -25.28 -3.35
N ALA A 150 3.66 -25.24 -3.68
CA ALA A 150 3.02 -24.05 -4.22
C ALA A 150 3.10 -22.84 -3.27
N ALA A 151 2.92 -23.07 -1.95
CA ALA A 151 3.02 -21.99 -0.97
C ALA A 151 4.43 -21.38 -0.90
N LEU A 152 5.48 -22.21 -0.99
CA LEU A 152 6.87 -21.73 -1.01
C LEU A 152 7.22 -21.00 -2.32
N GLN A 153 6.70 -21.47 -3.46
CA GLN A 153 6.83 -20.78 -4.75
C GLN A 153 6.18 -19.39 -4.68
N LEU A 154 4.94 -19.32 -4.20
CA LEU A 154 4.22 -18.05 -4.06
C LEU A 154 4.88 -17.13 -3.03
N TYR A 155 5.41 -17.67 -1.93
CA TYR A 155 6.21 -16.91 -0.98
C TYR A 155 7.40 -16.22 -1.67
N ALA A 156 8.19 -16.98 -2.44
CA ALA A 156 9.35 -16.43 -3.15
C ALA A 156 8.93 -15.41 -4.23
N ALA A 157 7.90 -15.72 -5.01
CA ALA A 157 7.41 -14.88 -6.10
C ALA A 157 6.80 -13.55 -5.60
N LEU A 158 6.03 -13.58 -4.52
CA LEU A 158 5.46 -12.39 -3.89
C LEU A 158 6.55 -11.58 -3.17
N SER A 159 7.50 -12.24 -2.48
CA SER A 159 8.63 -11.56 -1.84
C SER A 159 9.51 -10.82 -2.86
N ALA A 160 9.73 -11.41 -4.04
CA ALA A 160 10.43 -10.73 -5.14
C ALA A 160 9.68 -9.49 -5.66
N ARG A 161 8.37 -9.40 -5.39
CA ARG A 161 7.51 -8.23 -5.67
C ARG A 161 7.34 -7.31 -4.46
N LEU A 162 8.23 -7.43 -3.47
CA LEU A 162 8.31 -6.63 -2.25
C LEU A 162 7.12 -6.81 -1.30
N TYR A 163 6.42 -7.94 -1.37
CA TYR A 163 5.45 -8.30 -0.34
C TYR A 163 6.15 -8.85 0.91
N ASP A 164 5.73 -8.37 2.07
CA ASP A 164 5.91 -9.05 3.35
C ASP A 164 4.90 -10.19 3.43
N VAL A 165 5.36 -11.42 3.18
CA VAL A 165 4.52 -12.62 3.12
C VAL A 165 4.59 -13.35 4.44
N PHE A 166 3.45 -13.44 5.14
CA PHE A 166 3.31 -14.26 6.32
C PHE A 166 2.73 -15.63 5.95
N LEU A 167 3.46 -16.71 6.26
CA LEU A 167 2.96 -18.08 6.11
C LEU A 167 2.27 -18.52 7.41
N ASP A 168 1.02 -18.97 7.33
CA ASP A 168 0.15 -19.44 8.46
C ASP A 168 0.74 -20.61 9.30
N THR A 169 1.97 -21.00 9.02
CA THR A 169 2.62 -22.12 9.68
C THR A 169 4.08 -21.85 10.09
N HIS A 170 4.67 -20.73 9.70
CA HIS A 170 6.05 -20.37 10.04
C HIS A 170 6.07 -19.03 10.79
N GLY A 171 6.81 -18.94 11.89
CA GLY A 171 7.09 -17.65 12.56
C GLY A 171 6.42 -17.41 13.92
N ILE A 172 5.90 -18.44 14.60
CA ILE A 172 5.40 -18.32 15.98
C ILE A 172 6.44 -18.92 16.94
N TYR A 173 6.92 -18.11 17.89
CA TYR A 173 7.94 -18.55 18.84
C TYR A 173 7.36 -19.52 19.88
N PRO A 174 8.15 -20.48 20.39
CA PRO A 174 7.74 -21.31 21.52
C PRO A 174 7.26 -20.45 22.70
N GLY A 175 6.03 -20.70 23.18
CA GLY A 175 5.43 -19.99 24.31
C GLY A 175 4.46 -18.85 23.95
N GLN A 176 4.30 -18.48 22.67
CA GLN A 176 3.30 -17.51 22.24
C GLN A 176 1.90 -18.14 22.04
N HIS A 177 0.84 -17.38 22.33
CA HIS A 177 -0.53 -17.78 22.00
C HIS A 177 -0.73 -17.77 20.48
N PHE A 178 -0.67 -18.96 19.87
CA PHE A 178 -0.72 -19.18 18.42
C PHE A 178 -1.84 -18.39 17.72
N GLN A 179 -3.04 -18.38 18.30
CA GLN A 179 -4.20 -17.70 17.71
C GLN A 179 -4.04 -16.16 17.73
N GLU A 180 -3.47 -15.58 18.78
CA GLU A 180 -3.35 -14.11 18.90
C GLU A 180 -2.37 -13.55 17.86
N VAL A 181 -1.23 -14.22 17.64
CA VAL A 181 -0.25 -13.83 16.62
C VAL A 181 -0.81 -13.97 15.20
N LEU A 182 -1.55 -15.05 14.92
CA LEU A 182 -2.20 -15.23 13.61
C LEU A 182 -3.20 -14.11 13.32
N TRP A 183 -3.99 -13.75 14.33
CA TRP A 183 -4.95 -12.66 14.22
C TRP A 183 -4.28 -11.33 13.91
N GLN A 184 -3.22 -10.99 14.65
CA GLN A 184 -2.46 -9.77 14.42
C GLN A 184 -1.93 -9.71 12.98
N ARG A 185 -1.28 -10.78 12.53
CA ARG A 185 -0.71 -10.86 11.17
C ARG A 185 -1.80 -10.76 10.10
N LEU A 186 -2.95 -11.36 10.34
CA LEU A 186 -4.09 -11.21 9.45
C LEU A 186 -4.59 -9.76 9.40
N TYR A 187 -4.82 -9.11 10.55
CA TYR A 187 -5.31 -7.72 10.60
C TYR A 187 -4.36 -6.72 9.97
N ASP A 188 -3.07 -7.00 10.03
CA ASP A 188 -2.05 -6.16 9.45
C ASP A 188 -1.86 -6.40 7.94
N SER A 189 -2.50 -7.44 7.37
CA SER A 189 -2.36 -7.83 5.97
C SER A 189 -3.29 -7.07 5.03
N ASP A 190 -2.82 -6.82 3.80
CA ASP A 190 -3.61 -6.21 2.74
C ASP A 190 -4.48 -7.24 2.01
N VAL A 191 -4.04 -8.49 1.94
CA VAL A 191 -4.74 -9.59 1.27
C VAL A 191 -4.55 -10.89 2.05
N LEU A 192 -5.64 -11.65 2.21
CA LEU A 192 -5.60 -13.05 2.61
C LEU A 192 -5.63 -13.92 1.35
N LEU A 193 -4.50 -14.53 0.99
CA LEU A 193 -4.42 -15.56 -0.04
C LEU A 193 -4.51 -16.93 0.63
N PHE A 194 -5.48 -17.75 0.23
CA PHE A 194 -5.53 -19.14 0.68
C PHE A 194 -5.55 -20.13 -0.48
N LEU A 195 -4.81 -21.22 -0.30
CA LEU A 195 -4.73 -22.32 -1.26
C LEU A 195 -5.82 -23.35 -0.93
N ASP A 196 -6.89 -23.35 -1.71
CA ASP A 196 -8.11 -24.12 -1.44
C ASP A 196 -7.99 -25.57 -1.92
N THR A 197 -7.22 -26.36 -1.19
CA THR A 197 -7.02 -27.80 -1.42
C THR A 197 -8.13 -28.63 -0.75
N PRO A 198 -8.35 -29.90 -1.15
CA PRO A 198 -9.52 -30.69 -0.75
C PRO A 198 -9.83 -30.74 0.76
N GLY A 199 -8.82 -30.76 1.64
CA GLY A 199 -9.06 -30.75 3.08
C GLY A 199 -8.48 -29.53 3.80
N TYR A 200 -8.28 -28.42 3.08
CA TYR A 200 -7.90 -27.14 3.67
C TYR A 200 -8.76 -26.83 4.91
N PHE A 201 -10.07 -26.87 4.75
CA PHE A 201 -11.04 -26.54 5.81
C PHE A 201 -11.24 -27.58 6.91
N GLU A 202 -10.62 -28.76 6.82
CA GLU A 202 -10.70 -29.81 7.85
C GLU A 202 -9.79 -29.51 9.05
N SER A 203 -8.72 -28.75 8.83
CA SER A 203 -7.64 -28.56 9.79
C SER A 203 -7.26 -27.09 10.00
N ARG A 204 -7.88 -26.18 9.23
CA ARG A 204 -7.54 -24.76 9.20
C ARG A 204 -8.82 -23.93 9.12
N TRP A 205 -8.87 -22.88 9.93
CA TRP A 205 -9.91 -21.84 9.96
C TRP A 205 -11.35 -22.33 10.20
N THR A 206 -11.89 -22.01 11.38
CA THR A 206 -13.33 -22.12 11.68
C THR A 206 -14.15 -21.12 10.86
N SER A 207 -15.45 -21.35 10.71
CA SER A 207 -16.37 -20.39 10.07
C SER A 207 -16.32 -19.01 10.72
N ALA A 208 -16.10 -18.97 12.04
CA ALA A 208 -15.94 -17.73 12.79
C ALA A 208 -14.64 -16.99 12.42
N GLU A 209 -13.56 -17.71 12.11
CA GLU A 209 -12.27 -17.11 11.74
C GLU A 209 -12.33 -16.49 10.33
N PHE A 210 -12.90 -17.19 9.34
CA PHE A 210 -13.13 -16.63 8.00
C PHE A 210 -14.11 -15.45 8.03
N GLY A 211 -15.18 -15.56 8.81
CA GLY A 211 -16.14 -14.47 9.00
C GLY A 211 -15.46 -13.22 9.55
N LYS A 212 -14.62 -13.35 10.57
CA LYS A 212 -13.88 -12.21 11.16
C LYS A 212 -12.94 -11.51 10.17
N ALA A 213 -12.25 -12.23 9.29
CA ALA A 213 -11.42 -11.62 8.25
C ALA A 213 -12.27 -10.76 7.29
N GLN A 214 -13.43 -11.30 6.87
CA GLN A 214 -14.36 -10.61 5.99
C GLN A 214 -15.02 -9.38 6.66
N TRP A 215 -15.42 -9.49 7.94
CA TRP A 215 -15.97 -8.37 8.71
C TRP A 215 -15.01 -7.18 8.81
N ARG A 216 -13.71 -7.40 8.68
CA ARG A 216 -12.68 -6.36 8.69
C ARG A 216 -12.39 -5.74 7.34
N GLY A 217 -13.05 -6.21 6.28
CA GLY A 217 -12.77 -5.75 4.92
C GLY A 217 -11.39 -6.17 4.40
N ILE A 218 -10.75 -7.16 5.03
CA ILE A 218 -9.53 -7.77 4.46
C ILE A 218 -9.99 -8.61 3.27
N PRO A 219 -9.55 -8.28 2.06
CA PRO A 219 -9.99 -8.98 0.87
C PRO A 219 -9.37 -10.39 0.85
N VAL A 220 -10.20 -11.37 0.47
CA VAL A 220 -9.80 -12.78 0.45
C VAL A 220 -9.67 -13.23 -1.00
N LEU A 221 -8.49 -13.74 -1.37
CA LEU A 221 -8.23 -14.41 -2.64
C LEU A 221 -8.19 -15.93 -2.41
N ARG A 222 -9.10 -16.63 -3.08
CA ARG A 222 -9.12 -18.08 -3.16
C ARG A 222 -8.32 -18.52 -4.39
N ALA A 223 -7.21 -19.21 -4.19
CA ALA A 223 -6.60 -20.01 -5.25
C ALA A 223 -7.29 -21.37 -5.28
N ALA A 224 -8.27 -21.53 -6.17
CA ALA A 224 -9.12 -22.71 -6.22
C ALA A 224 -8.38 -23.88 -6.88
N TRP A 225 -8.11 -24.92 -6.09
CA TRP A 225 -7.42 -26.11 -6.59
C TRP A 225 -8.32 -26.90 -7.55
N PRO A 226 -7.75 -27.61 -8.55
CA PRO A 226 -8.54 -28.36 -9.51
C PRO A 226 -9.48 -29.35 -8.85
N GLY A 227 -10.78 -29.26 -9.19
CA GLY A 227 -11.81 -30.17 -8.67
C GLY A 227 -12.28 -29.88 -7.23
N VAL A 228 -11.79 -28.84 -6.57
CA VAL A 228 -12.25 -28.46 -5.23
C VAL A 228 -13.45 -27.52 -5.32
N ALA A 229 -14.58 -27.96 -4.77
CA ALA A 229 -15.79 -27.16 -4.69
C ALA A 229 -15.64 -26.01 -3.68
N MET A 230 -16.24 -24.86 -3.98
CA MET A 230 -16.22 -23.72 -3.07
C MET A 230 -16.98 -24.03 -1.78
N ASP A 231 -16.31 -23.90 -0.63
CA ASP A 231 -16.95 -23.98 0.67
C ASP A 231 -17.82 -22.74 0.96
N VAL A 232 -18.92 -22.92 1.71
CA VAL A 232 -19.83 -21.83 2.13
C VAL A 232 -19.08 -20.70 2.85
N ARG A 233 -18.02 -21.02 3.60
CA ARG A 233 -17.17 -20.06 4.32
C ARG A 233 -16.40 -19.11 3.40
N ALA A 234 -16.14 -19.53 2.16
CA ALA A 234 -15.35 -18.78 1.18
C ALA A 234 -16.19 -17.99 0.16
N GLN A 235 -17.51 -17.90 0.34
CA GLN A 235 -18.41 -17.31 -0.67
C GLN A 235 -18.11 -15.85 -1.06
N LEU A 236 -17.57 -15.05 -0.14
CA LEU A 236 -17.19 -13.66 -0.42
C LEU A 236 -15.75 -13.51 -0.93
N ALA A 237 -15.00 -14.61 -1.07
CA ALA A 237 -13.65 -14.57 -1.61
C ALA A 237 -13.68 -14.36 -3.14
N VAL A 238 -12.75 -13.55 -3.63
CA VAL A 238 -12.46 -13.50 -5.07
C VAL A 238 -11.79 -14.82 -5.43
N THR A 239 -12.28 -15.48 -6.48
CA THR A 239 -11.75 -16.79 -6.90
C THR A 239 -10.80 -16.63 -8.09
N HIS A 240 -9.61 -17.17 -7.94
CA HIS A 240 -8.66 -17.47 -9.00
C HIS A 240 -8.65 -18.99 -9.23
N SER A 241 -9.23 -19.45 -10.34
CA SER A 241 -9.33 -20.88 -10.64
C SER A 241 -8.03 -21.42 -11.22
N LEU A 242 -7.58 -22.56 -10.71
CA LEU A 242 -6.45 -23.32 -11.24
C LEU A 242 -6.94 -24.60 -11.90
N ASP A 243 -6.33 -24.94 -13.04
CA ASP A 243 -6.57 -26.17 -13.78
C ASP A 243 -5.44 -27.17 -13.56
N ALA A 244 -5.66 -28.44 -13.93
CA ALA A 244 -4.64 -29.47 -13.80
C ALA A 244 -3.35 -29.15 -14.58
N SER A 245 -3.46 -28.37 -15.67
CA SER A 245 -2.31 -27.89 -16.47
C SER A 245 -1.47 -26.83 -15.78
N ASP A 246 -1.97 -26.21 -14.70
CA ASP A 246 -1.24 -25.20 -13.93
C ASP A 246 -0.20 -25.81 -13.00
N PHE A 247 -0.14 -27.14 -12.93
CA PHE A 247 0.77 -27.88 -12.07
C PHE A 247 1.81 -28.67 -12.85
N VAL A 248 3.03 -28.72 -12.32
CA VAL A 248 4.16 -29.48 -12.83
C VAL A 248 4.44 -30.67 -11.91
N GLY A 249 4.48 -31.86 -12.49
CA GLY A 249 4.79 -33.09 -11.78
C GLY A 249 3.72 -33.52 -10.77
N ALA A 250 4.03 -34.55 -9.98
CA ALA A 250 3.10 -35.11 -8.99
C ALA A 250 3.13 -34.37 -7.63
N THR A 251 4.04 -33.40 -7.46
CA THR A 251 4.36 -32.75 -6.18
C THR A 251 3.55 -31.49 -5.90
N GLY A 252 2.67 -31.07 -6.83
CA GLY A 252 1.82 -29.88 -6.66
C GLY A 252 2.55 -28.55 -6.86
N GLN A 253 3.68 -28.54 -7.58
CA GLN A 253 4.38 -27.32 -7.99
C GLN A 253 3.59 -26.58 -9.06
N LEU A 254 3.48 -25.26 -8.94
CA LEU A 254 2.86 -24.40 -9.95
C LEU A 254 3.79 -24.22 -11.15
N THR A 255 3.19 -24.13 -12.35
CA THR A 255 3.87 -23.58 -13.52
C THR A 255 4.20 -22.10 -13.28
N LYS A 256 5.22 -21.59 -13.97
CA LYS A 256 5.59 -20.18 -13.87
C LYS A 256 4.45 -19.24 -14.28
N THR A 257 3.64 -19.65 -15.26
CA THR A 257 2.47 -18.90 -15.72
C THR A 257 1.38 -18.83 -14.65
N ALA A 258 1.06 -19.95 -14.00
CA ALA A 258 0.08 -19.98 -12.92
C ALA A 258 0.53 -19.18 -11.69
N GLU A 259 1.79 -19.35 -11.29
CA GLU A 259 2.41 -18.56 -10.20
C GLU A 259 2.29 -17.05 -10.47
N GLN A 260 2.62 -16.62 -11.69
CA GLN A 260 2.52 -15.22 -12.09
C GLN A 260 1.07 -14.72 -12.06
N SER A 261 0.12 -15.50 -12.56
CA SER A 261 -1.29 -15.10 -12.62
C SER A 261 -1.94 -14.99 -11.23
N ILE A 262 -1.53 -15.84 -10.28
CA ILE A 262 -1.92 -15.69 -8.86
C ILE A 262 -1.36 -14.39 -8.29
N CYS A 263 -0.07 -14.08 -8.53
CA CYS A 263 0.54 -12.84 -8.05
C CYS A 263 -0.15 -11.59 -8.61
N GLU A 264 -0.53 -11.61 -9.89
CA GLU A 264 -1.31 -10.54 -10.54
C GLU A 264 -2.71 -10.40 -9.90
N SER A 265 -3.34 -11.52 -9.56
CA SER A 265 -4.64 -11.52 -8.88
C SER A 265 -4.56 -10.97 -7.45
N VAL A 266 -3.48 -11.27 -6.72
CA VAL A 266 -3.19 -10.68 -5.40
C VAL A 266 -3.06 -9.16 -5.53
N GLU A 267 -2.29 -8.69 -6.50
CA GLU A 267 -2.07 -7.26 -6.73
C GLU A 267 -3.37 -6.54 -7.09
N SER A 268 -4.13 -7.07 -8.05
CA SER A 268 -5.41 -6.48 -8.47
C SER A 268 -6.40 -6.38 -7.30
N LEU A 269 -6.48 -7.43 -6.47
CA LEU A 269 -7.34 -7.45 -5.30
C LEU A 269 -6.89 -6.44 -4.24
N ARG A 270 -5.57 -6.35 -3.99
CA ARG A 270 -4.97 -5.38 -3.06
C ARG A 270 -5.32 -3.96 -3.47
N THR A 271 -5.08 -3.58 -4.72
CA THR A 271 -5.30 -2.21 -5.22
C THR A 271 -6.75 -1.78 -5.03
N ARG A 272 -7.70 -2.65 -5.42
CA ARG A 272 -9.13 -2.40 -5.23
C ARG A 272 -9.52 -2.25 -3.75
N SER A 273 -8.94 -3.07 -2.87
CA SER A 273 -9.21 -3.01 -1.43
C SER A 273 -8.66 -1.73 -0.81
N VAL A 274 -7.44 -1.32 -1.16
CA VAL A 274 -6.83 -0.07 -0.68
C VAL A 274 -7.73 1.13 -0.98
N THR A 275 -8.26 1.24 -2.20
CA THR A 275 -9.21 2.31 -2.55
C THR A 275 -10.46 2.25 -1.69
N ALA A 276 -11.11 1.08 -1.62
CA ALA A 276 -12.37 0.93 -0.90
C ALA A 276 -12.22 1.22 0.60
N ARG A 277 -11.19 0.66 1.25
CA ARG A 277 -10.90 0.86 2.67
C ARG A 277 -10.56 2.32 2.97
N TYR A 278 -9.75 2.96 2.13
CA TYR A 278 -9.47 4.38 2.32
C TYR A 278 -10.75 5.22 2.23
N GLN A 279 -11.61 4.99 1.23
CA GLN A 279 -12.88 5.71 1.08
C GLN A 279 -13.79 5.49 2.30
N GLN A 280 -13.85 4.26 2.82
CA GLN A 280 -14.59 3.92 4.03
C GLN A 280 -14.03 4.63 5.27
N LEU A 281 -12.72 4.63 5.46
CA LEU A 281 -12.03 5.31 6.56
C LEU A 281 -12.32 6.82 6.55
N VAL A 282 -12.20 7.46 5.38
CA VAL A 282 -12.49 8.89 5.21
C VAL A 282 -13.96 9.21 5.43
N SER A 283 -14.87 8.37 4.94
CA SER A 283 -16.32 8.54 5.15
C SER A 283 -16.70 8.41 6.62
N THR A 284 -16.09 7.45 7.33
CA THR A 284 -16.28 7.23 8.77
C THR A 284 -15.78 8.43 9.57
N LEU A 285 -14.59 8.94 9.25
CA LEU A 285 -14.06 10.18 9.82
C LEU A 285 -15.04 11.34 9.62
N ALA A 286 -15.47 11.58 8.38
CA ALA A 286 -16.33 12.72 8.05
C ALA A 286 -17.64 12.68 8.83
N ALA A 287 -18.30 11.51 8.89
CA ALA A 287 -19.52 11.32 9.65
C ALA A 287 -19.30 11.53 11.16
N SER A 288 -18.18 11.04 11.71
CA SER A 288 -17.86 11.20 13.13
C SER A 288 -17.53 12.65 13.51
N VAL A 289 -16.68 13.33 12.72
CA VAL A 289 -16.35 14.75 12.86
C VAL A 289 -17.60 15.63 12.78
N GLN A 290 -18.50 15.35 11.83
CA GLN A 290 -19.75 16.09 11.68
C GLN A 290 -20.66 15.93 12.89
N ARG A 291 -20.76 14.73 13.47
CA ARG A 291 -21.49 14.50 14.74
C ARG A 291 -20.91 15.29 15.91
N GLY A 292 -19.58 15.49 15.92
CA GLY A 292 -18.87 16.32 16.90
C GLY A 292 -18.96 17.84 16.63
N GLY A 293 -19.64 18.28 15.56
CA GLY A 293 -19.78 19.69 15.19
C GLY A 293 -18.62 20.28 14.37
N GLY A 294 -17.67 19.45 13.94
CA GLY A 294 -16.60 19.85 13.02
C GLY A 294 -16.97 19.60 11.55
N ARG A 295 -15.99 19.78 10.65
CA ARG A 295 -16.13 19.39 9.23
C ARG A 295 -14.79 18.97 8.62
N VAL A 296 -14.84 18.11 7.61
CA VAL A 296 -13.70 17.82 6.73
C VAL A 296 -13.72 18.84 5.59
N GLU A 297 -12.67 19.64 5.47
CA GLU A 297 -12.56 20.74 4.50
C GLU A 297 -12.10 20.27 3.11
N GLY A 298 -11.31 19.19 3.07
CA GLY A 298 -10.79 18.62 1.83
C GLY A 298 -9.48 17.84 2.04
N ALA A 299 -8.95 17.32 0.94
CA ALA A 299 -7.66 16.63 0.92
C ALA A 299 -6.49 17.63 0.80
N SER A 300 -5.34 17.25 1.35
CA SER A 300 -4.07 17.97 1.28
C SER A 300 -2.93 17.00 0.92
N LEU A 301 -1.69 17.33 1.31
CA LEU A 301 -0.48 16.55 1.06
C LEU A 301 -0.60 15.10 1.54
N ARG A 302 -0.06 14.16 0.76
CA ARG A 302 0.05 12.71 1.03
C ARG A 302 -1.28 12.06 1.43
N ARG A 303 -2.38 12.43 0.75
CA ARG A 303 -3.73 11.98 1.09
C ARG A 303 -4.15 12.36 2.54
N SER A 304 -3.49 13.33 3.16
CA SER A 304 -3.98 13.91 4.41
C SER A 304 -5.29 14.68 4.16
N LEU A 305 -6.05 14.89 5.21
CA LEU A 305 -7.30 15.61 5.23
C LEU A 305 -7.17 16.80 6.17
N ILE A 306 -7.76 17.94 5.81
CA ILE A 306 -7.88 19.06 6.73
C ILE A 306 -9.23 18.97 7.43
N VAL A 307 -9.20 18.80 8.74
CA VAL A 307 -10.39 18.82 9.60
C VAL A 307 -10.44 20.16 10.31
N SER A 308 -11.59 20.85 10.24
CA SER A 308 -11.86 21.99 11.12
C SER A 308 -12.70 21.54 12.31
N THR A 309 -12.20 21.81 13.51
CA THR A 309 -12.90 21.55 14.77
C THR A 309 -14.08 22.51 14.95
N PRO A 310 -15.00 22.26 15.90
CA PRO A 310 -16.08 23.21 16.23
C PRO A 310 -15.57 24.60 16.64
N SER A 311 -14.37 24.68 17.23
CA SER A 311 -13.72 25.94 17.60
C SER A 311 -13.07 26.67 16.42
N GLY A 312 -13.07 26.07 15.22
CA GLY A 312 -12.47 26.62 14.00
C GLY A 312 -10.99 26.32 13.82
N GLN A 313 -10.36 25.55 14.72
CA GLN A 313 -8.98 25.11 14.58
C GLN A 313 -8.86 24.09 13.43
N LYS A 314 -7.80 24.20 12.63
CA LYS A 314 -7.52 23.25 11.55
C LYS A 314 -6.51 22.20 12.01
N VAL A 315 -6.82 20.93 11.75
CA VAL A 315 -5.97 19.78 12.05
C VAL A 315 -5.67 19.03 10.76
N ALA A 316 -4.39 18.74 10.50
CA ALA A 316 -3.99 17.85 9.43
C ALA A 316 -4.15 16.40 9.90
N VAL A 317 -4.93 15.60 9.19
CA VAL A 317 -5.27 14.23 9.56
C VAL A 317 -4.72 13.28 8.51
N TYR A 318 -3.92 12.30 8.92
CA TYR A 318 -3.28 11.32 8.06
C TYR A 318 -3.98 9.97 8.18
N PRO A 319 -4.82 9.58 7.22
CA PRO A 319 -5.40 8.25 7.20
C PRO A 319 -4.31 7.20 6.98
N THR A 320 -4.26 6.20 7.85
CA THR A 320 -3.37 5.05 7.71
C THR A 320 -4.21 3.78 7.59
N LEU A 321 -3.84 2.93 6.63
CA LEU A 321 -4.44 1.62 6.43
C LEU A 321 -3.56 0.57 7.13
N GLY A 322 -4.19 -0.38 7.82
CA GLY A 322 -3.50 -1.36 8.65
C GLY A 322 -3.21 -0.84 10.06
N VAL A 323 -2.33 -1.53 10.79
CA VAL A 323 -2.03 -1.21 12.19
C VAL A 323 -0.97 -0.10 12.28
N PRO A 324 -1.28 1.07 12.88
CA PRO A 324 -0.32 2.17 13.03
C PRO A 324 0.89 1.78 13.88
N THR A 325 2.04 2.37 13.58
CA THR A 325 3.27 2.23 14.37
C THR A 325 3.79 3.59 14.83
N THR A 326 4.82 3.60 15.67
CA THR A 326 5.55 4.82 16.03
C THR A 326 6.19 5.50 14.83
N TYR A 327 6.60 4.74 13.81
CA TYR A 327 7.05 5.30 12.53
C TYR A 327 5.93 6.03 11.81
N THR A 328 4.71 5.47 11.79
CA THR A 328 3.53 6.14 11.20
C THR A 328 3.26 7.49 11.85
N LEU A 329 3.38 7.57 13.19
CA LEU A 329 3.24 8.83 13.92
C LEU A 329 4.35 9.82 13.58
N HIS A 330 5.60 9.36 13.55
CA HIS A 330 6.75 10.20 13.24
C HIS A 330 6.69 10.75 11.81
N ASP A 331 6.36 9.90 10.83
CA ASP A 331 6.26 10.29 9.42
C ASP A 331 5.22 11.39 9.22
N ALA A 332 4.07 11.33 9.91
CA ALA A 332 3.05 12.37 9.88
C ALA A 332 3.56 13.75 10.38
N THR A 333 4.65 13.79 11.15
CA THR A 333 5.26 15.05 11.63
C THR A 333 6.27 15.66 10.65
N LEU A 334 6.75 14.91 9.67
CA LEU A 334 7.82 15.34 8.76
C LEU A 334 7.33 16.19 7.57
N ASP A 335 6.02 16.33 7.44
CA ASP A 335 5.37 16.79 6.21
C ASP A 335 5.24 18.30 6.06
N GLY A 336 5.85 19.08 6.95
CA GLY A 336 5.78 20.54 6.91
C GLY A 336 4.40 21.12 7.23
N HIS A 337 3.40 20.30 7.59
CA HIS A 337 2.17 20.81 8.17
C HIS A 337 2.46 21.42 9.54
N THR A 338 2.04 22.67 9.72
CA THR A 338 2.09 23.32 11.03
C THR A 338 1.10 22.58 11.96
N PRO A 339 1.53 22.08 13.12
CA PRO A 339 0.65 21.41 14.07
C PRO A 339 -0.61 22.24 14.35
N PRO A 340 -1.75 21.57 14.61
CA PRO A 340 -1.85 20.18 15.07
C PRO A 340 -1.98 19.10 13.96
N VAL A 341 -1.45 17.91 14.27
CA VAL A 341 -1.48 16.72 13.40
C VAL A 341 -2.16 15.54 14.08
N ALA A 342 -2.91 14.74 13.32
CA ALA A 342 -3.50 13.48 13.75
C ALA A 342 -3.13 12.35 12.78
N VAL A 343 -2.92 11.13 13.30
CA VAL A 343 -2.93 9.89 12.50
C VAL A 343 -4.25 9.19 12.77
N LEU A 344 -4.99 8.93 11.70
CA LEU A 344 -6.30 8.31 11.73
C LEU A 344 -6.20 6.84 11.35
N TYR A 345 -6.78 5.95 12.15
CA TYR A 345 -6.80 4.51 11.87
C TYR A 345 -8.20 3.91 12.08
N GLU A 346 -8.38 2.70 11.59
CA GLU A 346 -9.58 1.88 11.82
C GLU A 346 -9.38 1.07 13.11
N GLU A 347 -10.06 1.43 14.23
CA GLU A 347 -9.96 0.64 15.47
C GLU A 347 -10.53 -0.77 15.29
N GLY A 348 -9.81 -1.75 15.83
CA GLY A 348 -10.31 -3.09 15.98
C GLY A 348 -10.45 -3.63 17.38
N GLU A 349 -11.62 -4.25 17.66
CA GLU A 349 -11.92 -5.13 18.81
C GLU A 349 -10.81 -6.13 19.24
N SER A 350 -9.80 -6.37 18.40
CA SER A 350 -8.73 -7.35 18.57
C SER A 350 -7.34 -6.74 18.37
N GLU A 351 -7.19 -5.42 18.49
CA GLU A 351 -5.89 -4.82 18.70
C GLU A 351 -5.32 -5.34 20.02
N GLU A 352 -4.15 -5.94 19.91
CA GLU A 352 -3.48 -6.65 21.00
C GLU A 352 -3.31 -5.71 22.19
N ARG A 353 -3.54 -6.22 23.41
CA ARG A 353 -3.36 -5.45 24.64
C ARG A 353 -1.97 -4.80 24.70
N GLU A 354 -0.96 -5.47 24.15
CA GLU A 354 0.42 -4.96 24.07
C GLU A 354 0.54 -3.76 23.12
N TRP A 355 -0.02 -3.85 21.90
CA TRP A 355 -0.03 -2.73 20.96
C TRP A 355 -0.77 -1.52 21.54
N HIS A 356 -1.97 -1.74 22.11
CA HIS A 356 -2.72 -0.66 22.76
C HIS A 356 -1.94 -0.05 23.94
N ALA A 357 -1.31 -0.89 24.76
CA ALA A 357 -0.49 -0.41 25.88
C ALA A 357 0.70 0.42 25.39
N HIS A 358 1.38 -0.03 24.33
CA HIS A 358 2.50 0.67 23.72
C HIS A 358 2.07 2.01 23.12
N MET A 359 1.02 2.02 22.30
CA MET A 359 0.51 3.24 21.67
C MET A 359 -0.04 4.23 22.70
N LYS A 360 -0.69 3.74 23.76
CA LYS A 360 -1.12 4.58 24.89
C LYS A 360 0.05 5.17 25.66
N TRP A 361 1.11 4.40 25.89
CA TRP A 361 2.32 4.87 26.55
C TRP A 361 3.02 5.96 25.73
N ILE A 362 3.30 5.73 24.45
CA ILE A 362 4.03 6.69 23.60
C ILE A 362 3.22 7.97 23.37
N SER A 363 1.89 7.88 23.28
CA SER A 363 1.00 9.04 23.09
C SER A 363 1.15 10.09 24.20
N GLN A 364 1.51 9.69 25.42
CA GLN A 364 1.75 10.62 26.55
C GLN A 364 2.87 11.64 26.25
N TYR A 365 3.81 11.28 25.39
CA TYR A 365 4.94 12.12 25.00
C TYR A 365 4.68 12.87 23.68
N LEU A 366 3.79 12.37 22.83
CA LEU A 366 3.58 12.86 21.46
C LEU A 366 2.37 13.79 21.30
N ASN A 367 1.43 13.83 22.26
CA ASN A 367 0.14 14.52 22.13
C ASN A 367 0.17 16.00 21.69
N LYS A 368 1.30 16.70 21.87
CA LYS A 368 1.49 18.08 21.42
C LYS A 368 1.91 18.19 19.95
N THR A 369 2.49 17.12 19.40
CA THR A 369 3.04 17.07 18.04
C THR A 369 2.11 16.28 17.12
N VAL A 370 1.68 15.10 17.56
CA VAL A 370 0.81 14.19 16.79
C VAL A 370 -0.06 13.37 17.75
N ARG A 371 -1.33 13.17 17.40
CA ARG A 371 -2.25 12.29 18.15
C ARG A 371 -2.71 11.13 17.29
N LEU A 372 -2.80 9.95 17.90
CA LEU A 372 -3.46 8.80 17.29
C LEU A 372 -4.97 8.88 17.54
N VAL A 373 -5.78 8.77 16.49
CA VAL A 373 -7.24 8.96 16.55
C VAL A 373 -7.94 7.80 15.85
N ASP A 374 -8.84 7.13 16.57
CA ASP A 374 -9.74 6.16 15.97
C ASP A 374 -10.80 6.88 15.11
N SER A 375 -11.08 6.34 13.93
CA SER A 375 -12.05 6.90 13.00
C SER A 375 -13.49 6.95 13.51
N TYR A 376 -13.92 5.97 14.30
CA TYR A 376 -15.30 5.90 14.79
C TYR A 376 -15.56 6.92 15.90
N ARG A 377 -14.61 7.12 16.81
CA ARG A 377 -14.64 8.02 17.97
C ARG A 377 -13.98 9.38 17.72
N SER A 378 -13.56 9.65 16.49
CA SER A 378 -12.83 10.87 16.15
C SER A 378 -13.62 12.15 16.46
N GLY A 379 -14.95 12.15 16.35
CA GLY A 379 -15.80 13.31 16.60
C GLY A 379 -15.61 13.94 17.98
N SER A 380 -15.59 13.14 19.05
CA SER A 380 -15.35 13.65 20.41
C SER A 380 -13.92 14.15 20.58
N VAL A 381 -12.95 13.47 19.96
CA VAL A 381 -11.53 13.88 20.02
C VAL A 381 -11.31 15.23 19.35
N PHE A 382 -11.96 15.48 18.20
CA PHE A 382 -11.87 16.75 17.49
C PHE A 382 -12.74 17.86 18.11
N GLN A 383 -13.77 17.51 18.87
CA GLN A 383 -14.55 18.48 19.64
C GLN A 383 -13.71 19.12 20.75
N ASP A 384 -12.90 18.32 21.44
CA ASP A 384 -12.05 18.74 22.56
C ASP A 384 -10.57 18.91 22.16
N TRP A 385 -10.30 19.15 20.87
CA TRP A 385 -8.95 19.08 20.30
C TRP A 385 -7.92 19.99 20.98
#